data_AF-A0A226C0I6-F1
#
_entry.id   AF-A0A226C0I6-F1
#
_cell.length_a   1.000
_cell.length_b   1.000
_cell.length_c   1.000
_cell.angle_alpha   90.00
_cell.angle_beta   90.00
_cell.angle_gamma   90.00
#
_symmetry.space_group_name_H-M   'P 1'
#
loop_
_entity.id
_entity.type
_entity.pdbx_description
1 polymer ?
#
loop_
_entity_poly.entity_id
_entity_poly.type
_entity_poly.pdbx_seq_one_letter_code
_entity_poly.pdbx_strand_id
1 'polypeptide(L)'
;MDALELMTEEHTHIKKMLDVLRKKCLNILNNPDEKVNTDFFTRALDFIRYFADKYHHGKEEDMLFGMLIENGGSLEKTLIDGMESEHNLGRLYISQLEEALNEYDNGSKEAKLDIMLTPWPMYIYSIDI
;
A
#
# COMPACT_ATOMS: atom_id res chain seq x y z
N MET A 1 0.93 24.37 -8.66
CA MET A 1 1.16 23.25 -7.77
C MET A 1 2.65 23.07 -7.60
N ASP A 2 3.15 23.19 -6.37
CA ASP A 2 4.54 22.86 -6.05
C ASP A 2 4.72 21.34 -5.85
N ALA A 3 5.97 20.89 -5.70
CA ALA A 3 6.28 19.46 -5.64
C ALA A 3 5.69 18.77 -4.38
N LEU A 4 5.63 19.47 -3.25
CA LEU A 4 5.10 18.93 -2.00
C LEU A 4 3.57 18.88 -2.03
N GLU A 5 2.92 19.89 -2.62
CA GLU A 5 1.49 19.90 -2.88
C GLU A 5 1.09 18.72 -3.78
N LEU A 6 1.85 18.46 -4.85
CA LEU A 6 1.64 17.29 -5.71
C LEU A 6 1.74 15.96 -4.94
N MET A 7 2.77 15.79 -4.12
CA MET A 7 2.94 14.55 -3.33
C MET A 7 1.81 14.37 -2.31
N THR A 8 1.36 15.46 -1.69
CA THR A 8 0.21 15.46 -0.78
C THR A 8 -1.09 15.06 -1.51
N GLU A 9 -1.28 15.53 -2.75
CA GLU A 9 -2.42 15.11 -3.58
C GLU A 9 -2.35 13.62 -3.94
N GLU A 10 -1.15 13.07 -4.20
CA GLU A 10 -0.95 11.65 -4.44
C GLU A 10 -1.35 10.80 -3.23
N HIS A 11 -1.02 11.22 -2.00
CA HIS A 11 -1.48 10.54 -0.78
C HIS A 11 -3.00 10.44 -0.75
N THR A 12 -3.71 11.49 -1.18
CA THR A 12 -5.16 11.50 -1.24
C THR A 12 -5.69 10.43 -2.19
N HIS A 13 -5.03 10.19 -3.32
CA HIS A 13 -5.39 9.12 -4.25
C HIS A 13 -5.10 7.73 -3.67
N ILE A 14 -3.96 7.56 -3.00
CA ILE A 14 -3.60 6.28 -2.39
C ILE A 14 -4.60 5.93 -1.27
N LYS A 15 -4.91 6.87 -0.37
CA LYS A 15 -5.92 6.69 0.69
C LYS A 15 -7.29 6.31 0.14
N LYS A 16 -7.72 6.95 -0.95
CA LYS A 16 -8.99 6.60 -1.62
C LYS A 16 -8.99 5.15 -2.12
N MET A 17 -7.89 4.66 -2.68
CA MET A 17 -7.79 3.24 -3.08
C MET A 17 -7.90 2.31 -1.87
N LEU A 18 -7.23 2.66 -0.76
CA LEU A 18 -7.26 1.87 0.48
C LEU A 18 -8.68 1.82 1.09
N ASP A 19 -9.44 2.91 1.02
CA ASP A 19 -10.86 2.93 1.40
C ASP A 19 -11.72 1.99 0.54
N VAL A 20 -11.46 1.95 -0.78
CA VAL A 20 -12.18 1.08 -1.70
C VAL A 20 -11.83 -0.39 -1.44
N LEU A 21 -10.56 -0.71 -1.20
CA LEU A 21 -10.11 -2.05 -0.79
C LEU A 21 -10.80 -2.49 0.50
N ARG A 22 -10.82 -1.64 1.52
CA ARG A 22 -11.50 -1.94 2.80
C ARG A 22 -12.98 -2.23 2.61
N LYS A 23 -13.68 -1.44 1.79
CA LYS A 23 -15.09 -1.67 1.43
C LYS A 23 -15.28 -2.99 0.68
N LYS A 24 -14.34 -3.35 -0.19
CA LYS A 24 -14.38 -4.63 -0.91
C LYS A 24 -14.25 -5.81 0.05
N CYS A 25 -13.30 -5.77 1.00
CA CYS A 25 -13.15 -6.80 2.03
C CYS A 25 -14.40 -6.90 2.93
N LEU A 26 -15.00 -5.77 3.31
CA LEU A 26 -16.26 -5.75 4.05
C LEU A 26 -17.41 -6.39 3.24
N ASN A 27 -17.48 -6.13 1.93
CA ASN A 27 -18.48 -6.79 1.08
C ASN A 27 -18.28 -8.31 1.04
N ILE A 28 -17.03 -8.78 0.99
CA ILE A 28 -16.71 -10.21 1.04
C ILE A 28 -17.17 -10.83 2.37
N LEU A 29 -16.92 -10.14 3.49
CA LEU A 29 -17.37 -10.58 4.82
C LEU A 29 -18.89 -10.71 4.89
N ASN A 30 -19.61 -9.73 4.36
CA ASN A 30 -21.08 -9.69 4.41
C ASN A 30 -21.74 -10.67 3.44
N ASN A 31 -21.02 -11.11 2.39
CA ASN A 31 -21.53 -12.02 1.36
C ASN A 31 -20.59 -13.24 1.22
N PRO A 32 -20.56 -14.14 2.21
CA PRO A 32 -19.59 -15.24 2.27
C PRO A 32 -19.71 -16.24 1.12
N ASP A 33 -20.89 -16.37 0.49
CA ASP A 33 -21.12 -17.26 -0.65
C ASP A 33 -20.71 -16.64 -1.99
N GLU A 34 -20.46 -15.33 -2.05
CA GLU A 34 -19.98 -14.68 -3.26
C GLU A 34 -18.50 -15.02 -3.51
N LYS A 35 -18.18 -15.25 -4.78
CA LYS A 35 -16.80 -15.39 -5.24
C LYS A 35 -16.06 -14.07 -5.04
N VAL A 36 -14.80 -14.17 -4.61
CA VAL A 36 -13.92 -13.01 -4.57
C VAL A 36 -13.69 -12.54 -5.99
N ASN A 37 -13.84 -11.24 -6.22
CA ASN A 37 -13.49 -10.62 -7.50
C ASN A 37 -11.97 -10.40 -7.52
N THR A 38 -11.21 -11.40 -7.95
CA THR A 38 -9.74 -11.37 -7.96
C THR A 38 -9.20 -10.31 -8.92
N ASP A 39 -9.83 -10.09 -10.08
CA ASP A 39 -9.48 -9.00 -11.03
C ASP A 39 -9.42 -7.62 -10.36
N PHE A 40 -10.41 -7.31 -9.50
CA PHE A 40 -10.40 -6.06 -8.76
C PHE A 40 -9.15 -5.93 -7.87
N PHE A 41 -8.79 -6.98 -7.13
CA PHE A 41 -7.61 -6.95 -6.26
C PHE A 41 -6.31 -6.91 -7.05
N THR A 42 -6.21 -7.64 -8.16
CA THR A 42 -5.05 -7.57 -9.07
C THR A 42 -4.85 -6.15 -9.61
N ARG A 43 -5.92 -5.47 -10.02
CA ARG A 43 -5.83 -4.06 -10.45
C ARG A 43 -5.47 -3.10 -9.32
N ALA A 44 -5.94 -3.38 -8.11
CA ALA A 44 -5.55 -2.60 -6.94
C ALA A 44 -4.06 -2.81 -6.60
N LEU A 45 -3.54 -4.04 -6.72
CA LEU A 45 -2.12 -4.36 -6.59
C LEU A 45 -1.29 -3.57 -7.60
N ASP A 46 -1.71 -3.54 -8.87
CA ASP A 46 -1.01 -2.75 -9.90
C ASP A 46 -0.99 -1.27 -9.54
N PHE A 47 -2.12 -0.70 -9.11
CA PHE A 47 -2.17 0.68 -8.64
C PHE A 47 -1.15 0.92 -7.51
N ILE A 48 -1.11 0.06 -6.49
CA ILE A 48 -0.20 0.25 -5.35
C ILE A 48 1.25 0.11 -5.80
N ARG A 49 1.60 -0.91 -6.60
CA ARG A 49 2.97 -1.14 -7.08
C ARG A 49 3.51 0.00 -7.94
N TYR A 50 2.68 0.52 -8.84
CA TYR A 50 3.16 1.50 -9.81
C TYR A 50 2.95 2.94 -9.34
N PHE A 51 1.79 3.26 -8.75
CA PHE A 51 1.46 4.62 -8.34
C PHE A 51 1.96 4.92 -6.93
N ALA A 52 1.62 4.10 -5.94
CA ALA A 52 2.01 4.37 -4.55
C ALA A 52 3.50 4.10 -4.30
N ASP A 53 4.00 2.95 -4.75
CA ASP A 53 5.39 2.56 -4.47
C ASP A 53 6.36 3.17 -5.48
N LYS A 54 6.40 2.66 -6.72
CA LYS A 54 7.42 3.09 -7.70
C LYS A 54 7.39 4.58 -8.04
N TYR A 55 6.21 5.19 -8.10
CA TYR A 55 6.08 6.58 -8.49
C TYR A 55 6.10 7.53 -7.29
N HIS A 56 5.29 7.27 -6.27
CA HIS A 56 5.20 8.16 -5.11
C HIS A 56 6.36 7.94 -4.12
N HIS A 57 6.52 6.75 -3.52
CA HIS A 57 7.67 6.47 -2.64
C HIS A 57 9.01 6.61 -3.38
N GLY A 58 9.06 6.32 -4.68
CA GLY A 58 10.27 6.54 -5.48
C GLY A 58 10.75 8.00 -5.45
N LYS A 59 9.84 8.99 -5.46
CA LYS A 59 10.24 10.40 -5.31
C LYS A 59 10.70 10.73 -3.90
N GLU A 60 10.13 10.07 -2.90
CA GLU A 60 10.55 10.23 -1.51
C GLU A 60 11.97 9.69 -1.31
N GLU A 61 12.17 8.42 -1.64
CA GLU A 61 13.42 7.68 -1.47
C GLU A 61 14.55 8.25 -2.35
N ASP A 62 14.30 8.51 -3.63
CA ASP A 62 15.35 8.92 -4.58
C ASP A 62 15.71 10.41 -4.48
N MET A 63 14.81 11.26 -3.95
CA MET A 63 14.99 12.71 -4.00
C MET A 63 14.74 13.39 -2.64
N LEU A 64 13.55 13.25 -2.06
CA LEU A 64 13.15 14.04 -0.89
C LEU A 64 13.96 13.68 0.35
N PHE A 65 14.10 12.39 0.65
CA PHE A 65 14.79 11.88 1.83
C PHE A 65 16.25 12.31 1.84
N GLY A 66 16.96 12.22 0.70
CA GLY A 66 18.32 12.71 0.56
C GLY A 66 18.44 14.20 0.90
N MET A 67 17.55 15.04 0.34
CA MET A 67 17.54 16.48 0.63
C MET A 67 17.24 16.79 2.11
N LEU A 68 16.32 16.05 2.73
CA LEU A 68 15.98 16.22 4.14
C LEU A 68 17.14 15.82 5.06
N ILE A 69 17.87 14.75 4.74
CA ILE A 69 19.07 14.34 5.50
C ILE A 69 20.18 15.38 5.37
N GLU A 70 20.44 15.88 4.15
CA GLU A 70 21.49 16.87 3.91
C GLU A 70 21.26 18.20 4.65
N ASN A 71 19.99 18.59 4.84
CA ASN A 71 19.61 19.84 5.50
C ASN A 71 19.17 19.66 6.96
N GLY A 72 19.10 18.42 7.44
CA GLY A 72 18.62 18.05 8.77
C GLY A 72 19.74 17.61 9.73
N GLY A 73 19.35 16.89 10.77
CA GLY A 73 20.24 16.30 11.77
C GLY A 73 19.96 14.81 12.01
N SER A 74 20.42 14.29 13.14
CA SER A 74 20.30 12.86 13.47
C SER A 74 18.85 12.40 13.68
N LEU A 75 17.96 13.32 14.07
CA LEU A 75 16.54 13.02 14.28
C LEU A 75 15.83 12.78 12.94
N GLU A 76 16.03 13.67 11.97
CA GLU A 76 15.48 13.57 10.63
C GLU A 76 15.93 12.28 9.95
N LYS A 77 17.22 11.93 10.08
CA LYS A 77 17.72 10.64 9.59
C LYS A 77 16.98 9.45 10.21
N THR A 78 16.76 9.47 11.53
CA THR A 78 16.08 8.36 12.23
C THR A 78 14.63 8.22 11.79
N LEU A 79 13.94 9.35 11.55
CA LEU A 79 12.57 9.35 11.04
C LEU A 79 12.51 8.76 9.62
N ILE A 80 13.43 9.17 8.74
CA ILE A 80 13.53 8.66 7.37
C ILE A 80 13.84 7.16 7.35
N ASP A 81 14.78 6.68 8.18
CA ASP A 81 15.06 5.24 8.30
C ASP A 81 13.79 4.45 8.70
N GLY A 82 12.92 5.07 9.52
CA GLY A 82 11.61 4.55 9.89
C GLY A 82 10.65 4.48 8.69
N MET A 83 10.53 5.56 7.92
CA MET A 83 9.68 5.63 6.73
C MET A 83 10.10 4.60 5.67
N GLU A 84 11.40 4.48 5.37
CA GLU A 84 11.92 3.44 4.46
C GLU A 84 11.58 2.02 4.94
N SER A 85 11.62 1.79 6.25
CA SER A 85 11.21 0.52 6.85
C SER A 85 9.72 0.25 6.64
N GLU A 86 8.88 1.28 6.76
CA GLU A 86 7.45 1.19 6.51
C GLU A 86 7.13 0.96 5.02
N HIS A 87 7.85 1.60 4.09
CA HIS A 87 7.72 1.32 2.65
C HIS A 87 8.02 -0.15 2.34
N ASN A 88 9.11 -0.69 2.91
CA ASN A 88 9.46 -2.10 2.76
C ASN A 88 8.42 -3.05 3.35
N LEU A 89 7.85 -2.70 4.50
CA LEU A 89 6.75 -3.45 5.10
C LEU A 89 5.51 -3.43 4.19
N GLY A 90 5.22 -2.28 3.57
CA GLY A 90 4.18 -2.16 2.57
C GLY A 90 4.38 -3.08 1.37
N ARG A 91 5.62 -3.17 0.84
CA ARG A 91 5.98 -4.09 -0.26
C ARG A 91 5.78 -5.56 0.13
N LEU A 92 6.07 -5.92 1.38
CA LEU A 92 5.81 -7.26 1.91
C LEU A 92 4.32 -7.60 1.89
N TYR A 93 3.47 -6.71 2.39
CA TYR A 93 2.01 -6.93 2.42
C TYR A 93 1.41 -7.07 1.02
N ILE A 94 1.90 -6.27 0.07
CA ILE A 94 1.51 -6.38 -1.33
C ILE A 94 1.90 -7.73 -1.95
N SER A 95 3.06 -8.27 -1.57
CA SER A 95 3.48 -9.61 -2.01
C SER A 95 2.60 -10.71 -1.40
N GLN A 96 2.22 -10.59 -0.12
CA GLN A 96 1.35 -11.54 0.56
C GLN A 96 -0.07 -11.58 -0.03
N LEU A 97 -0.61 -10.43 -0.45
CA LEU A 97 -1.90 -10.42 -1.15
C LEU A 97 -1.83 -11.11 -2.50
N GLU A 98 -0.75 -10.88 -3.26
CA GLU A 98 -0.58 -11.57 -4.53
C GLU A 98 -0.53 -13.09 -4.34
N GLU A 99 0.17 -13.56 -3.32
CA GLU A 99 0.20 -14.97 -2.93
C GLU A 99 -1.20 -15.49 -2.59
N ALA A 100 -1.95 -14.76 -1.74
CA ALA A 100 -3.31 -15.14 -1.36
C ALA A 100 -4.28 -15.17 -2.56
N LEU A 101 -4.16 -14.23 -3.51
CA LEU A 101 -4.94 -14.25 -4.74
C LEU A 101 -4.63 -15.49 -5.59
N ASN A 102 -3.34 -15.82 -5.74
CA ASN A 102 -2.91 -17.01 -6.47
C ASN A 102 -3.42 -18.29 -5.81
N GLU A 103 -3.37 -18.40 -4.48
CA GLU A 103 -3.91 -19.56 -3.77
C GLU A 103 -5.43 -19.67 -3.92
N TYR A 104 -6.14 -18.55 -3.88
CA TYR A 104 -7.59 -18.52 -4.09
C TYR A 104 -7.98 -18.99 -5.50
N ASP A 105 -7.26 -18.51 -6.53
CA ASP A 105 -7.48 -18.93 -7.92
C ASP A 105 -7.15 -20.42 -8.13
N ASN A 106 -6.24 -20.98 -7.34
CA ASN A 106 -5.93 -22.42 -7.28
C ASN A 106 -6.92 -23.25 -6.43
N GLY A 107 -7.97 -22.63 -5.89
CA GLY A 107 -9.07 -23.30 -5.21
C GLY A 107 -8.97 -23.36 -3.69
N SER A 108 -8.00 -22.66 -3.07
CA SER A 108 -7.93 -22.53 -1.62
C SER A 108 -9.07 -21.66 -1.11
N LYS A 109 -9.95 -22.23 -0.29
CA LYS A 109 -11.02 -21.47 0.39
C LYS A 109 -10.46 -20.65 1.55
N GLU A 110 -9.39 -21.10 2.18
CA GLU A 110 -8.74 -20.39 3.29
C GLU A 110 -8.10 -19.09 2.83
N ALA A 111 -7.57 -19.05 1.60
CA ALA A 111 -6.98 -17.85 1.00
C ALA A 111 -7.96 -16.66 0.92
N LYS A 112 -9.28 -16.90 0.99
CA LYS A 112 -10.29 -15.84 1.13
C LYS A 112 -10.09 -15.03 2.42
N LEU A 113 -9.63 -15.66 3.50
CA LEU A 113 -9.29 -15.00 4.75
C LEU A 113 -8.02 -14.17 4.60
N ASP A 114 -7.00 -14.69 3.92
CA ASP A 114 -5.73 -13.97 3.73
C ASP A 114 -5.92 -12.72 2.85
N ILE A 115 -6.75 -12.81 1.81
CA ILE A 115 -7.21 -11.66 1.00
C ILE A 115 -7.98 -10.62 1.83
N MET A 116 -8.53 -10.97 2.99
CA MET A 116 -9.21 -10.01 3.87
C MET A 116 -8.30 -9.47 4.98
N LEU A 117 -7.40 -10.32 5.49
CA LEU A 117 -6.60 -10.10 6.69
C LEU A 117 -5.21 -9.54 6.43
N THR A 118 -4.72 -9.54 5.18
CA THR A 118 -3.45 -8.87 4.91
C THR A 118 -3.56 -7.42 5.40
N PRO A 119 -2.55 -6.87 6.07
CA PRO A 119 -2.66 -5.60 6.78
C PRO A 119 -2.55 -4.39 5.82
N TRP A 120 -3.47 -4.28 4.85
CA TRP A 120 -3.67 -3.10 3.99
C TRP A 120 -3.69 -1.77 4.76
N PRO A 121 -4.37 -1.68 5.93
CA PRO A 121 -4.45 -0.42 6.67
C PRO A 121 -3.10 0.02 7.22
N MET A 122 -2.13 -0.89 7.35
CA MET A 122 -0.78 -0.53 7.79
C MET A 122 0.00 0.21 6.70
N TYR A 123 -0.35 0.01 5.43
CA TYR A 123 0.16 0.82 4.32
C TYR A 123 -0.29 2.30 4.43
N ILE A 124 -1.32 2.61 5.22
CA ILE A 124 -1.75 4.01 5.48
C ILE A 124 -0.73 4.74 6.35
N TYR A 125 -0.12 4.06 7.31
CA TYR A 125 0.84 4.68 8.23
C TYR A 125 2.15 5.04 7.52
N SER A 126 2.51 4.30 6.47
CA SER A 126 3.70 4.55 5.67
C SER A 126 3.59 5.75 4.73
N ILE A 127 2.42 6.37 4.59
CA ILE A 127 2.18 7.45 3.61
C ILE A 127 2.10 8.82 4.30
N ASP A 128 1.89 8.92 5.61
CA ASP A 128 1.46 10.19 6.26
C ASP A 128 2.46 10.80 7.26
N ILE A 129 3.77 10.66 7.03
CA ILE A 129 4.81 11.31 7.87
C ILE A 129 5.62 12.31 7.06
#